data_AF-A0A3M2LI79-F1
#
_entry.id   AF-A0A3M2LI79-F1
#
_cell.length_a   1.000
_cell.length_b   1.000
_cell.length_c   1.000
_cell.angle_alpha   90.00
_cell.angle_beta   90.00
_cell.angle_gamma   90.00
#
_symmetry.space_group_name_H-M   'P 1'
#
loop_
_entity.id
_entity.type
_entity.pdbx_description
1 polymer ?
#
loop_
_entity_poly.entity_id
_entity_poly.type
_entity_poly.pdbx_seq_one_letter_code
_entity_poly.pdbx_strand_id
1 'polypeptide(L)'
;MAAGGTAAGDLGAWICFEDETGQGLRPPRGRSWSRRGHRPEVTVNGGDHGGRISAAGLTCHRPGDRSRLIYRLHHYRRRKGERVAFTLDEYKSLLQAAHQQLPGGKIVLVWDNLGIHHSKAMRAFIDTHTGWLTVFHLPAYAPDLNPVESVWSLLKRSMVNFLTTDLDHLTHMIKHRLKVRCLGSSGHVHS
;
A
#
# COMPACT_ATOMS: atom_id res chain seq x y z
N MET A 1 -34.16 -12.42 -1.13
CA MET A 1 -34.45 -11.27 -2.02
C MET A 1 -33.37 -10.23 -1.79
N ALA A 2 -32.27 -10.30 -2.54
CA ALA A 2 -31.17 -9.34 -2.41
C ALA A 2 -31.57 -8.03 -3.11
N ALA A 3 -31.55 -6.92 -2.37
CA ALA A 3 -31.76 -5.60 -2.94
C ALA A 3 -30.64 -5.30 -3.94
N GLY A 4 -31.01 -4.98 -5.18
CA GLY A 4 -30.10 -4.72 -6.28
C GLY A 4 -29.21 -3.51 -6.01
N GLY A 5 -27.96 -3.76 -5.63
CA GLY A 5 -26.88 -2.79 -5.77
C GLY A 5 -26.26 -2.95 -7.15
N THR A 6 -26.20 -1.87 -7.93
CA THR A 6 -25.48 -1.83 -9.20
C THR A 6 -24.02 -2.22 -8.95
N ALA A 7 -23.49 -3.22 -9.65
CA ALA A 7 -22.13 -3.68 -9.43
C ALA A 7 -21.13 -2.59 -9.87
N ALA A 8 -19.93 -2.55 -9.27
CA ALA A 8 -18.90 -1.57 -9.65
C ALA A 8 -18.58 -1.57 -11.16
N GLY A 9 -18.75 -2.74 -11.82
CA GLY A 9 -18.64 -2.89 -13.27
C GLY A 9 -19.70 -2.12 -14.06
N ASP A 10 -20.94 -2.07 -13.57
CA ASP A 10 -22.05 -1.35 -14.20
C ASP A 10 -21.88 0.17 -14.12
N LEU A 11 -21.06 0.64 -13.16
CA LEU A 11 -20.75 2.05 -12.94
C LEU A 11 -19.53 2.54 -13.73
N GLY A 12 -18.82 1.64 -14.41
CA GLY A 12 -17.52 1.93 -15.06
C GLY A 12 -16.43 2.35 -14.07
N ALA A 13 -16.59 1.99 -12.79
CA ALA A 13 -15.73 2.43 -11.70
C ALA A 13 -14.52 1.51 -11.52
N TRP A 14 -13.45 2.06 -10.94
CA TRP A 14 -12.31 1.31 -10.47
C TRP A 14 -12.60 0.71 -9.10
N ILE A 15 -12.37 -0.59 -8.94
CA ILE A 15 -12.33 -1.23 -7.63
C ILE A 15 -10.92 -1.06 -7.09
N CYS A 16 -10.79 -0.34 -5.98
CA CYS A 16 -9.52 -0.02 -5.34
C CYS A 16 -9.50 -0.63 -3.95
N PHE A 17 -8.58 -1.57 -3.72
CA PHE A 17 -8.30 -2.06 -2.37
C PHE A 17 -7.18 -1.22 -1.77
N GLU A 18 -7.31 -0.84 -0.50
CA GLU A 18 -6.33 -0.03 0.20
C GLU A 18 -5.80 -0.78 1.42
N ASP A 19 -4.51 -0.62 1.70
CA ASP A 19 -3.85 -1.14 2.90
C ASP A 19 -2.54 -0.41 3.15
N GLU A 20 -2.05 -0.54 4.38
CA GLU A 20 -0.81 0.03 4.85
C GLU A 20 0.24 -1.00 5.24
N THR A 21 1.50 -0.68 4.98
CA THR A 21 2.63 -1.45 5.50
C THR A 21 3.72 -0.52 5.97
N GLY A 22 4.53 -0.89 6.96
CA GLY A 22 5.66 -0.06 7.33
C GLY A 22 6.93 -0.84 7.62
N GLN A 23 8.06 -0.23 7.30
CA GLN A 23 9.40 -0.80 7.35
C GLN A 23 10.32 0.14 8.12
N GLY A 24 10.94 -0.37 9.20
CA GLY A 24 12.04 0.32 9.87
C GLY A 24 13.38 -0.01 9.21
N LEU A 25 14.48 0.50 9.76
CA LEU A 25 15.82 0.20 9.24
C LEU A 25 16.27 -1.24 9.50
N ARG A 26 15.65 -1.93 10.48
CA ARG A 26 15.84 -3.37 10.64
C ARG A 26 15.18 -4.12 9.49
N PRO A 27 15.92 -4.90 8.67
CA PRO A 27 15.34 -5.63 7.56
C PRO A 27 14.30 -6.66 8.03
N PRO A 28 13.32 -7.03 7.18
CA PRO A 28 12.42 -8.14 7.47
C PRO A 28 13.21 -9.42 7.78
N ARG A 29 12.71 -10.21 8.74
CA ARG A 29 13.32 -11.51 9.05
C ARG A 29 13.13 -12.45 7.85
N GLY A 30 14.17 -13.20 7.53
CA GLY A 30 14.08 -14.32 6.60
C GLY A 30 15.30 -15.23 6.67
N ARG A 31 15.39 -16.16 5.72
CA ARG A 31 16.43 -17.18 5.69
C ARG A 31 17.69 -16.65 5.02
N SER A 32 18.83 -16.95 5.62
CA SER A 32 20.16 -16.70 5.07
C SER A 32 21.07 -17.92 5.28
N TRP A 33 22.17 -17.97 4.54
CA TRP A 33 23.15 -19.05 4.62
C TRP A 33 24.21 -18.75 5.67
N SER A 34 24.64 -19.78 6.37
CA SER A 34 25.74 -19.73 7.34
C SER A 34 26.51 -21.05 7.29
N ARG A 35 27.75 -21.05 7.77
CA ARG A 35 28.51 -22.29 7.96
C ARG A 35 27.73 -23.20 8.92
N ARG A 36 27.72 -24.51 8.65
CA ARG A 36 27.07 -25.51 9.52
C ARG A 36 27.60 -25.35 10.95
N GLY A 37 26.70 -25.22 11.92
CA GLY A 37 27.04 -25.00 13.34
C GLY A 37 27.22 -23.54 13.76
N HIS A 38 27.16 -22.58 12.82
CA HIS A 38 27.31 -21.15 13.12
C HIS A 38 25.99 -20.41 12.88
N ARG A 39 25.54 -19.62 13.86
CA ARG A 39 24.40 -18.71 13.68
C ARG A 39 24.85 -17.50 12.84
N PRO A 40 24.12 -17.11 11.78
CA PRO A 40 24.43 -15.88 11.08
C PRO A 40 24.09 -14.68 11.97
N GLU A 41 25.11 -13.87 12.24
CA GLU A 41 24.94 -12.58 12.92
C GLU A 41 25.01 -11.46 11.89
N VAL A 42 24.03 -10.55 11.96
CA VAL A 42 23.92 -9.43 11.02
C VAL A 42 23.79 -8.17 11.84
N THR A 43 24.82 -7.32 11.75
CA THR A 43 24.78 -5.98 12.34
C THR A 43 23.89 -5.08 11.49
N VAL A 44 22.96 -4.39 12.12
CA VAL A 44 21.99 -3.50 11.45
C VAL A 44 22.17 -2.08 11.97
N ASN A 45 22.19 -1.11 11.05
CA ASN A 45 22.25 0.31 11.42
C ASN A 45 20.88 0.80 11.87
N GLY A 46 20.85 1.53 12.99
CA GLY A 46 19.66 2.24 13.47
C GLY A 46 18.48 1.37 13.92
N GLY A 47 18.54 0.03 13.85
CA GLY A 47 17.62 -0.91 14.50
C GLY A 47 16.17 -0.42 14.67
N ASP A 48 15.68 -0.43 15.91
CA ASP A 48 14.36 0.13 16.27
C ASP A 48 14.39 1.66 16.46
N HIS A 49 15.56 2.29 16.50
CA HIS A 49 15.76 3.70 16.87
C HIS A 49 15.94 4.67 15.69
N GLY A 50 15.98 4.16 14.45
CA GLY A 50 16.31 4.94 13.24
C GLY A 50 15.11 5.44 12.44
N GLY A 51 13.90 5.33 13.00
CA GLY A 51 12.65 5.73 12.33
C GLY A 51 12.03 4.64 11.46
N ARG A 52 11.05 5.03 10.64
CA ARG A 52 10.21 4.11 9.85
C ARG A 52 9.70 4.78 8.58
N ILE A 53 9.60 4.01 7.49
CA ILE A 53 8.84 4.38 6.30
C ILE A 53 7.54 3.59 6.27
N SER A 54 6.41 4.27 6.13
CA SER A 54 5.09 3.64 5.96
C SER A 54 4.58 3.84 4.53
N ALA A 55 4.33 2.71 3.88
CA ALA A 55 3.45 2.37 2.77
C ALA A 55 1.97 2.64 2.99
N ALA A 56 1.29 3.53 2.27
CA ALA A 56 -0.15 3.41 2.04
C ALA A 56 -0.40 3.27 0.55
N GLY A 57 -1.21 2.31 0.11
CA GLY A 57 -1.30 1.96 -1.30
C GLY A 57 -2.65 1.40 -1.73
N LEU A 58 -2.98 1.70 -2.98
CA LEU A 58 -4.19 1.29 -3.68
C LEU A 58 -3.84 0.36 -4.83
N THR A 59 -4.33 -0.88 -4.80
CA THR A 59 -4.39 -1.72 -6.01
C THR A 59 -5.70 -1.46 -6.72
N CYS A 60 -5.62 -0.92 -7.94
CA CYS A 60 -6.77 -0.45 -8.72
C CYS A 60 -7.04 -1.42 -9.87
N HIS A 61 -8.28 -1.90 -9.96
CA HIS A 61 -8.73 -2.85 -10.97
C HIS A 61 -10.00 -2.35 -11.65
N ARG A 62 -10.05 -2.44 -12.98
CA ARG A 62 -11.26 -2.25 -13.78
C ARG A 62 -11.20 -3.19 -14.99
N PRO A 63 -12.27 -3.94 -15.31
CA PRO A 63 -12.29 -4.79 -16.49
C PRO A 63 -11.95 -4.01 -17.77
N GLY A 64 -11.10 -4.56 -18.62
CA GLY A 64 -10.62 -3.91 -19.84
C GLY A 64 -9.44 -2.94 -19.65
N ASP A 65 -9.10 -2.58 -18.41
CA ASP A 65 -7.94 -1.75 -18.11
C ASP A 65 -6.81 -2.53 -17.45
N ARG A 66 -5.58 -2.04 -17.66
CA ARG A 66 -4.41 -2.51 -16.92
C ARG A 66 -4.55 -2.15 -15.44
N SER A 67 -4.32 -3.13 -14.56
CA SER A 67 -4.27 -2.90 -13.11
C SER A 67 -3.14 -1.94 -12.73
N ARG A 68 -3.39 -1.10 -11.73
CA ARG A 68 -2.45 -0.04 -11.30
C ARG A 68 -2.20 -0.13 -9.80
N LEU A 69 -1.00 0.29 -9.38
CA LEU A 69 -0.66 0.52 -7.99
C LEU A 69 -0.40 2.02 -7.81
N ILE A 70 -1.18 2.67 -6.96
CA ILE A 70 -0.99 4.06 -6.57
C ILE A 70 -0.65 4.07 -5.08
N TYR A 71 0.46 4.69 -4.70
CA TYR A 71 0.92 4.66 -3.31
C TYR A 71 1.53 5.98 -2.88
N ARG A 72 1.62 6.18 -1.57
CA ARG A 72 2.28 7.31 -0.92
C ARG A 72 3.16 6.78 0.21
N LEU A 73 4.25 7.50 0.48
CA LEU A 73 5.20 7.15 1.54
C LEU A 73 5.16 8.19 2.65
N HIS A 74 4.97 7.74 3.88
CA HIS A 74 5.13 8.53 5.08
C HIS A 74 6.50 8.24 5.72
N HIS A 75 7.22 9.30 6.09
CA HIS A 75 8.55 9.19 6.68
C HIS A 75 8.46 9.60 8.14
N TYR A 76 8.72 8.66 9.04
CA TYR A 76 8.82 8.91 10.47
C TYR A 76 10.29 8.89 10.89
N ARG A 77 10.84 10.05 11.25
CA ARG A 77 12.24 10.22 11.67
C ARG A 77 12.42 10.34 13.19
N ARG A 78 11.39 10.02 14.00
CA ARG A 78 11.38 10.13 15.47
C ARG A 78 11.61 11.55 15.99
N ARG A 79 11.17 12.57 15.24
CA ARG A 79 11.21 13.97 15.69
C ARG A 79 10.12 14.22 16.72
N LYS A 80 10.35 15.16 17.64
CA LYS A 80 9.36 15.53 18.66
C LYS A 80 8.06 16.00 17.99
N GLY A 81 6.94 15.36 18.35
CA GLY A 81 5.61 15.68 17.79
C GLY A 81 5.31 15.05 16.43
N GLU A 82 6.24 14.28 15.86
CA GLU A 82 6.03 13.59 14.59
C GLU A 82 5.12 12.37 14.79
N ARG A 83 4.14 12.20 13.90
CA ARG A 83 3.26 11.03 13.92
C ARG A 83 3.98 9.85 13.28
N VAL A 84 3.78 8.67 13.86
CA VAL A 84 4.35 7.41 13.32
C VAL A 84 3.47 6.85 12.20
N ALA A 85 2.16 7.02 12.36
CA ALA A 85 1.14 6.52 11.45
C ALA A 85 0.82 7.55 10.38
N PHE A 86 0.32 7.05 9.26
CA PHE A 86 -0.16 7.86 8.15
C PHE A 86 -1.25 8.82 8.63
N THR A 87 -1.18 10.06 8.15
CA THR A 87 -2.10 11.11 8.57
C THR A 87 -3.36 11.10 7.71
N LEU A 88 -4.43 11.70 8.26
CA LEU A 88 -5.70 11.84 7.54
C LEU A 88 -5.52 12.58 6.20
N ASP A 89 -4.69 13.62 6.17
CA ASP A 89 -4.45 14.42 4.97
C ASP A 89 -3.64 13.65 3.91
N GLU A 90 -2.69 12.82 4.35
CA GLU A 90 -1.98 11.92 3.44
C GLU A 90 -2.93 10.89 2.81
N TYR A 91 -3.88 10.33 3.58
CA TYR A 91 -4.92 9.45 3.03
C TYR A 91 -5.83 10.16 2.02
N LYS A 92 -6.32 11.36 2.36
CA LYS A 92 -7.13 12.16 1.43
C LYS A 92 -6.36 12.46 0.14
N SER A 93 -5.08 12.83 0.26
CA SER A 93 -4.21 13.08 -0.89
C SER A 93 -4.00 11.84 -1.75
N LEU A 94 -3.89 10.65 -1.14
CA LEU A 94 -3.81 9.37 -1.87
C LEU A 94 -5.08 9.13 -2.69
N LEU A 95 -6.26 9.30 -2.10
CA LEU A 95 -7.55 9.12 -2.79
C LEU A 95 -7.76 10.15 -3.92
N GLN A 96 -7.41 11.41 -3.68
CA GLN A 96 -7.46 12.45 -4.71
C GLN A 96 -6.49 12.16 -5.86
N ALA A 97 -5.28 11.69 -5.56
CA ALA A 97 -4.32 11.30 -6.58
C ALA A 97 -4.83 10.12 -7.42
N ALA A 98 -5.50 9.14 -6.79
CA ALA A 98 -6.13 8.04 -7.51
C ALA A 98 -7.25 8.54 -8.43
N HIS A 99 -8.13 9.41 -7.94
CA HIS A 99 -9.19 10.01 -8.74
C HIS A 99 -8.65 10.71 -10.00
N GLN A 100 -7.54 11.44 -9.88
CA GLN A 100 -6.92 12.17 -10.98
C GLN A 100 -6.16 11.27 -11.96
N GLN A 101 -5.51 10.21 -11.49
CA GLN A 101 -4.66 9.34 -12.32
C GLN A 101 -5.42 8.20 -13.00
N LEU A 102 -6.57 7.80 -12.45
CA LEU A 102 -7.38 6.73 -12.99
C LEU A 102 -8.34 7.26 -14.07
N PRO A 103 -8.31 6.71 -15.30
CA PRO A 103 -9.23 7.12 -16.35
C PRO A 103 -10.69 7.02 -15.91
N GLY A 104 -11.44 8.11 -16.06
CA GLY A 104 -12.84 8.20 -15.62
C GLY A 104 -13.04 8.47 -14.12
N GLY A 105 -11.99 8.41 -13.29
CA GLY A 105 -11.94 8.91 -11.92
C GLY A 105 -12.90 8.31 -10.87
N LYS A 106 -13.87 7.48 -11.27
CA LYS A 106 -14.81 6.85 -10.34
C LYS A 106 -14.14 5.71 -9.60
N ILE A 107 -14.23 5.72 -8.28
CA ILE A 107 -13.56 4.79 -7.38
C ILE A 107 -14.59 4.17 -6.44
N VAL A 108 -14.61 2.85 -6.43
CA VAL A 108 -15.16 2.02 -5.36
C VAL A 108 -13.99 1.58 -4.50
N LEU A 109 -13.84 2.23 -3.35
CA LEU A 109 -12.79 1.96 -2.38
C LEU A 109 -13.22 0.83 -1.44
N VAL A 110 -12.35 -0.16 -1.26
CA VAL A 110 -12.52 -1.26 -0.32
C VAL A 110 -11.45 -1.13 0.75
N TRP A 111 -11.89 -0.85 1.98
CA TRP A 111 -11.01 -0.64 3.14
C TRP A 111 -11.01 -1.82 4.10
N ASP A 112 -9.90 -2.01 4.80
CA ASP A 112 -9.90 -2.79 6.03
C ASP A 112 -10.60 -2.02 7.18
N ASN A 113 -10.65 -2.60 8.38
CA ASN A 113 -11.38 -2.01 9.50
C ASN A 113 -10.52 -1.17 10.45
N LEU A 114 -9.40 -0.58 9.98
CA LEU A 114 -8.53 0.24 10.82
C LEU A 114 -9.23 1.53 11.30
N GLY A 115 -9.07 1.87 12.57
CA GLY A 115 -9.86 2.92 13.24
C GLY A 115 -9.74 4.34 12.64
N ILE A 116 -8.66 4.65 11.93
CA ILE A 116 -8.48 5.96 11.28
C ILE A 116 -9.45 6.18 10.12
N HIS A 117 -9.85 5.10 9.43
CA HIS A 117 -10.84 5.12 8.36
C HIS A 117 -12.23 5.55 8.86
N HIS A 118 -12.49 5.34 10.16
CA HIS A 118 -13.78 5.66 10.80
C HIS A 118 -13.83 7.06 11.42
N SER A 119 -12.78 7.87 11.27
CA SER A 119 -12.77 9.22 11.82
C SER A 119 -13.88 10.09 11.21
N LYS A 120 -14.51 10.95 12.02
CA LYS A 120 -15.56 11.88 11.55
C LYS A 120 -15.10 12.73 10.38
N ALA A 121 -13.84 13.16 10.41
CA ALA A 121 -13.24 13.98 9.36
C ALA A 121 -12.97 13.20 8.06
N MET A 122 -12.77 11.87 8.12
CA MET A 122 -12.72 11.03 6.92
C MET A 122 -14.12 10.81 6.35
N ARG A 123 -15.12 10.54 7.21
CA ARG A 123 -16.51 10.39 6.77
C ARG A 123 -17.03 11.65 6.06
N ALA A 124 -16.81 12.83 6.64
CA ALA A 124 -17.17 14.09 6.01
C ALA A 124 -16.48 14.29 4.63
N PHE A 125 -15.23 13.83 4.49
CA PHE A 125 -14.54 13.85 3.20
C PHE A 125 -15.20 12.90 2.19
N ILE A 126 -15.59 11.69 2.60
CA ILE A 126 -16.30 10.75 1.73
C ILE A 126 -17.66 11.31 1.31
N ASP A 127 -18.44 11.84 2.26
CA ASP A 127 -19.78 12.38 2.03
C ASP A 127 -19.77 13.56 1.04
N THR A 128 -18.71 14.38 1.07
CA THR A 128 -18.53 15.51 0.14
C THR A 128 -18.06 15.09 -1.26
N HIS A 129 -17.64 13.84 -1.45
CA HIS A 129 -17.06 13.34 -2.71
C HIS A 129 -17.82 12.13 -3.28
N THR A 130 -19.08 11.94 -2.87
CA THR A 130 -19.96 10.83 -3.31
C THR A 130 -20.16 10.76 -4.83
N GLY A 131 -19.92 11.86 -5.56
CA GLY A 131 -19.99 11.89 -7.03
C GLY A 131 -18.93 11.03 -7.74
N TRP A 132 -17.82 10.70 -7.08
CA TRP A 132 -16.77 9.85 -7.64
C TRP A 132 -16.20 8.81 -6.66
N LEU A 133 -16.47 8.93 -5.36
CA LEU A 133 -15.98 8.03 -4.34
C LEU A 133 -17.13 7.28 -3.67
N THR A 134 -17.08 5.95 -3.73
CA THR A 134 -17.95 5.06 -2.94
C THR A 134 -17.06 4.19 -2.08
N VAL A 135 -17.39 4.02 -0.80
CA VAL A 135 -16.54 3.29 0.16
C VAL A 135 -17.29 2.08 0.72
N PHE A 136 -16.63 0.93 0.72
CA PHE A 136 -17.04 -0.29 1.39
C PHE A 136 -15.97 -0.72 2.39
N HIS A 137 -16.39 -1.26 3.53
CA HIS A 137 -15.48 -1.83 4.52
C HIS A 137 -15.56 -3.36 4.44
N LEU A 138 -14.40 -4.01 4.47
CA LEU A 138 -14.31 -5.46 4.63
C LEU A 138 -14.83 -5.86 6.03
N PRO A 139 -15.47 -7.04 6.13
CA PRO A 139 -15.77 -7.62 7.44
C PRO A 139 -14.47 -7.82 8.23
N ALA A 140 -14.57 -7.72 9.55
CA ALA A 140 -13.42 -7.91 10.42
C ALA A 140 -12.78 -9.30 10.19
N TYR A 141 -11.44 -9.34 10.15
CA TYR A 141 -10.63 -10.57 9.99
C TYR A 141 -10.65 -11.24 8.61
N ALA A 142 -10.69 -10.48 7.51
CA ALA A 142 -10.47 -11.01 6.15
C ALA A 142 -9.22 -10.44 5.42
N PRO A 143 -8.01 -10.50 6.03
CA PRO A 143 -6.78 -9.99 5.42
C PRO A 143 -6.45 -10.67 4.08
N ASP A 144 -6.69 -11.97 3.98
CA ASP A 144 -6.43 -12.77 2.77
C ASP A 144 -7.21 -12.31 1.53
N LEU A 145 -8.24 -11.49 1.69
CA LEU A 145 -9.04 -10.93 0.59
C LEU A 145 -8.49 -9.60 0.05
N ASN A 146 -7.44 -9.03 0.66
CA ASN A 146 -6.88 -7.77 0.22
C ASN A 146 -5.66 -8.01 -0.70
N PRO A 147 -5.77 -7.79 -2.02
CA PRO A 147 -4.66 -8.00 -2.96
C PRO A 147 -3.45 -7.09 -2.66
N VAL A 148 -3.65 -6.00 -1.93
CA VAL A 148 -2.56 -5.11 -1.50
C VAL A 148 -1.60 -5.84 -0.54
N GLU A 149 -2.08 -6.75 0.31
CA GLU A 149 -1.21 -7.52 1.21
C GLU A 149 -0.20 -8.38 0.46
N SER A 150 -0.58 -8.89 -0.72
CA SER A 150 0.34 -9.62 -1.59
C SER A 150 1.43 -8.70 -2.15
N VAL A 151 1.09 -7.46 -2.53
CA VAL A 151 2.07 -6.44 -2.96
C VAL A 151 3.05 -6.13 -1.82
N TRP A 152 2.55 -5.95 -0.60
CA TRP A 152 3.39 -5.71 0.58
C TRP A 152 4.26 -6.89 0.95
N SER A 153 3.72 -8.11 0.90
CA SER A 153 4.47 -9.35 1.12
C SER A 153 5.61 -9.48 0.11
N LEU A 154 5.35 -9.18 -1.15
CA LEU A 154 6.33 -9.17 -2.23
C LEU A 154 7.42 -8.11 -2.02
N LEU A 155 7.04 -6.90 -1.61
CA LEU A 155 7.97 -5.83 -1.24
C LEU A 155 8.87 -6.29 -0.08
N LYS A 156 8.30 -6.82 1.00
CA LYS A 156 9.02 -7.29 2.20
C LYS A 156 10.00 -8.40 1.88
N ARG A 157 9.57 -9.42 1.13
CA ARG A 157 10.44 -10.53 0.69
C ARG A 157 11.64 -10.02 -0.10
N SER A 158 11.47 -8.98 -0.91
CA SER A 158 12.55 -8.38 -1.69
C SER A 158 13.58 -7.59 -0.87
N MET A 159 13.33 -7.37 0.44
CA MET A 159 14.17 -6.58 1.34
C MET A 159 14.87 -7.43 2.43
N VAL A 160 14.55 -8.72 2.56
CA VAL A 160 15.03 -9.61 3.64
C VAL A 160 16.55 -9.61 3.84
N ASN A 161 17.32 -9.48 2.75
CA ASN A 161 18.80 -9.51 2.78
C ASN A 161 19.44 -8.16 2.42
N PHE A 162 18.68 -7.06 2.47
CA PHE A 162 19.20 -5.73 2.17
C PHE A 162 19.44 -4.94 3.44
N LEU A 163 20.68 -4.49 3.63
CA LEU A 163 21.06 -3.60 4.72
C LEU A 163 20.95 -2.16 4.25
N THR A 164 19.93 -1.47 4.74
CA THR A 164 19.78 -0.03 4.52
C THR A 164 20.64 0.74 5.50
N THR A 165 21.33 1.75 5.01
CA THR A 165 22.19 2.63 5.81
C THR A 165 21.38 3.64 6.63
N ASP A 166 20.31 4.15 6.03
CA ASP A 166 19.47 5.22 6.55
C ASP A 166 18.07 5.16 5.91
N LEU A 167 17.18 6.07 6.33
CA LEU A 167 15.81 6.13 5.83
C LEU A 167 15.71 6.56 4.37
N ASP A 168 16.64 7.36 3.87
CA ASP A 168 16.61 7.85 2.49
C ASP A 168 16.98 6.73 1.51
N HIS A 169 17.97 5.90 1.89
CA HIS A 169 18.31 4.67 1.19
C HIS A 169 17.14 3.66 1.23
N LEU A 170 16.47 3.50 2.39
CA LEU A 170 15.27 2.66 2.49
C LEU A 170 14.14 3.17 1.57
N THR A 171 13.89 4.47 1.53
CA THR A 171 12.90 5.08 0.62
C THR A 171 13.24 4.82 -0.84
N HIS A 172 14.51 4.99 -1.24
CA HIS A 172 14.94 4.71 -2.61
C HIS A 172 14.71 3.24 -2.98
N MET A 173 15.07 2.31 -2.08
CA MET A 173 14.86 0.89 -2.28
C MET A 173 13.37 0.54 -2.43
N ILE A 174 12.50 1.08 -1.58
CA ILE A 174 11.05 0.85 -1.66
C ILE A 174 10.51 1.33 -3.02
N LYS A 175 10.82 2.57 -3.42
CA LYS A 175 10.39 3.13 -4.71
C LYS A 175 10.87 2.28 -5.88
N HIS A 176 12.13 1.86 -5.86
CA HIS A 176 12.72 1.05 -6.91
C HIS A 176 12.01 -0.31 -7.04
N ARG A 177 11.77 -1.01 -5.92
CA ARG A 177 11.11 -2.32 -5.91
C ARG A 177 9.64 -2.26 -6.35
N LEU A 178 8.92 -1.21 -5.97
CA LEU A 178 7.55 -0.99 -6.40
C LEU A 178 7.46 -0.63 -7.90
N LYS A 179 8.44 0.13 -8.43
CA LYS A 179 8.47 0.48 -9.87
C LYS A 179 8.73 -0.72 -10.77
N VAL A 180 9.69 -1.58 -10.42
CA VAL A 180 10.12 -2.73 -11.26
C VAL A 180 9.01 -3.77 -11.43
N ARG A 181 8.07 -3.87 -10.48
CA ARG A 181 7.03 -4.92 -10.49
C ARG A 181 5.68 -4.49 -11.07
N CYS A 182 5.45 -3.19 -11.29
CA CYS A 182 4.27 -2.73 -12.03
C CYS A 182 4.39 -2.94 -13.55
N LEU A 183 5.55 -3.38 -14.05
CA LEU A 183 5.79 -3.76 -15.44
C LEU A 183 5.67 -5.29 -15.61
N GLY A 184 4.45 -5.83 -15.54
CA GLY A 184 4.15 -7.10 -16.20
C GLY A 184 4.21 -6.88 -17.70
N SER A 185 5.27 -7.40 -18.34
CA SER A 185 5.45 -7.39 -19.79
C SER A 185 4.56 -8.45 -20.44
N SER A 186 3.63 -7.99 -21.27
CA SER A 186 2.94 -8.79 -22.30
C SER A 186 3.95 -9.47 -23.22
N GLY A 187 3.48 -10.58 -23.80
CA GLY A 187 4.23 -11.49 -24.65
C GLY A 187 4.86 -10.85 -25.89
N HIS A 188 5.95 -11.48 -26.31
CA HIS A 188 6.38 -11.45 -27.69
C HIS A 188 5.31 -12.12 -28.55
N VAL A 189 4.73 -11.36 -29.47
CA VAL A 189 4.24 -11.88 -30.75
C VAL A 189 5.03 -11.12 -31.80
N HIS A 190 5.99 -11.80 -32.41
CA HIS A 190 6.49 -11.42 -33.72
C HIS A 190 5.90 -12.40 -34.73
N SER A 191 5.40 -11.79 -35.79
CA SER A 191 4.74 -12.33 -36.97
C SER A 191 5.45 -13.47 -37.67
#